data_AF-A0A1I6MLR0-F1
#
_entry.id   AF-A0A1I6MLR0-F1
#
_cell.length_a   1.000
_cell.length_b   1.000
_cell.length_c   1.000
_cell.angle_alpha   90.00
_cell.angle_beta   90.00
_cell.angle_gamma   90.00
#
_symmetry.space_group_name_H-M   'P 1'
#
loop_
_entity.id
_entity.type
_entity.pdbx_description
1 polymer ?
#
loop_
_entity_poly.entity_id
_entity_poly.type
_entity_poly.pdbx_seq_one_letter_code
_entity_poly.pdbx_strand_id
1 'polypeptide(L)'
;MARFFGILLVLALTLPSIGLVTVATLLSPAAVACTISGLNVGEIPDSLTARTRDGHTVTLNRQQLTHAATIITVGSETVGVGRPGVLIALMAALTESTLRMLANPGAYPESVTFPNDGDGSDHDSLGLFQMRPIAGWGSVAELMDASYQARAFYGGPTGPNSGSPRGLLDIEGWQSADPGVAAQSVEVSAYPDRYQNYQTVAEAILDALTTRPSNASNGDPRVPETTRIVFPLPPGTYTDTSSYGWRTDPFTGERRFHEGSDFAAAGGTPILAIADGIVTFAGPRGGFGNLIIIEHTVNGEPVASFYAHMWDAGVHVVAGSTVAAGQHIGDVGSSGRSTGTHLHLEVHPGGPSSPPVNAIDWLTEHGAQGLGVGSFVPAGCIATAA
;
A
#
# COMPACT_ATOMS: atom_id res chain seq x y z
N MET A 1 -47.13 54.63 -54.43
CA MET A 1 -48.51 54.13 -54.67
C MET A 1 -48.92 53.32 -53.43
N ALA A 2 -49.70 53.94 -52.55
CA ALA A 2 -51.07 53.54 -52.17
C ALA A 2 -51.14 52.33 -51.21
N ARG A 3 -51.41 52.55 -49.90
CA ARG A 3 -52.70 52.36 -49.17
C ARG A 3 -53.03 50.86 -48.96
N PHE A 4 -53.52 50.28 -47.84
CA PHE A 4 -53.97 50.65 -46.48
C PHE A 4 -54.43 49.32 -45.78
N PHE A 5 -54.62 49.32 -44.43
CA PHE A 5 -55.31 48.33 -43.56
C PHE A 5 -54.65 46.94 -43.41
N GLY A 6 -54.38 46.36 -42.23
CA GLY A 6 -55.02 46.46 -40.92
C GLY A 6 -55.87 45.20 -40.68
N ILE A 7 -55.47 44.31 -39.77
CA ILE A 7 -56.33 43.55 -38.83
C ILE A 7 -55.44 42.72 -37.89
N LEU A 8 -55.66 42.97 -36.61
CA LEU A 8 -55.22 42.24 -35.43
C LEU A 8 -56.09 40.98 -35.30
N LEU A 9 -55.49 39.79 -35.20
CA LEU A 9 -56.14 38.65 -34.57
C LEU A 9 -55.15 37.92 -33.67
N VAL A 10 -55.34 38.15 -32.38
CA VAL A 10 -54.77 37.38 -31.27
C VAL A 10 -55.44 36.02 -31.28
N LEU A 11 -54.67 34.94 -31.42
CA LEU A 11 -55.06 33.66 -30.84
C LEU A 11 -53.83 32.99 -30.24
N ALA A 12 -53.79 33.02 -28.93
CA ALA A 12 -52.87 32.29 -28.09
C ALA A 12 -53.05 30.78 -28.32
N LEU A 13 -51.96 30.11 -28.71
CA LEU A 13 -51.82 28.67 -28.54
C LEU A 13 -50.44 28.42 -27.93
N THR A 14 -50.52 28.12 -26.64
CA THR A 14 -49.47 27.73 -25.73
C THR A 14 -48.76 26.47 -26.22
N LEU A 15 -47.49 26.59 -26.58
CA LEU A 15 -46.55 25.47 -26.59
C LEU A 15 -45.74 25.54 -25.29
N PRO A 16 -45.53 24.40 -24.59
CA PRO A 16 -44.75 24.42 -23.36
C PRO A 16 -43.29 24.68 -23.72
N SER A 17 -42.81 25.86 -23.35
CA SER A 17 -41.39 26.16 -23.22
C SER A 17 -40.80 25.21 -22.19
N ILE A 18 -40.14 24.15 -22.66
CA ILE A 18 -39.24 23.34 -21.85
C ILE A 18 -38.11 24.27 -21.42
N GLY A 19 -38.23 24.80 -20.20
CA GLY A 19 -37.14 25.46 -19.52
C GLY A 19 -36.05 24.43 -19.27
N LEU A 20 -34.95 24.55 -20.03
CA LEU A 20 -33.67 23.99 -19.62
C LEU A 20 -33.22 24.78 -18.39
N VAL A 21 -33.69 24.34 -17.22
CA VAL A 21 -33.00 24.61 -15.96
C VAL A 21 -31.73 23.78 -16.03
N THR A 22 -30.66 24.36 -16.54
CA THR A 22 -29.32 23.87 -16.27
C THR A 22 -29.06 24.10 -14.79
N VAL A 23 -29.39 23.13 -13.96
CA VAL A 23 -28.77 23.00 -12.64
C VAL A 23 -27.31 22.71 -12.93
N ALA A 24 -26.49 23.76 -12.99
CA ALA A 24 -25.06 23.63 -12.93
C ALA A 24 -24.73 23.09 -11.53
N THR A 25 -24.76 21.77 -11.39
CA THR A 25 -24.04 21.10 -10.31
C THR A 25 -22.58 21.49 -10.47
N LEU A 26 -22.12 22.38 -9.58
CA LEU A 26 -20.71 22.64 -9.35
C LEU A 26 -20.08 21.31 -8.94
N LEU A 27 -19.61 20.56 -9.94
CA LEU A 27 -18.65 19.49 -9.71
C LEU A 27 -17.38 20.20 -9.24
N SER A 28 -17.13 20.15 -7.94
CA SER A 28 -15.79 20.39 -7.40
C SER A 28 -14.80 19.53 -8.20
N PRO A 29 -13.62 20.04 -8.59
CA PRO A 29 -12.63 19.26 -9.32
C PRO A 29 -12.05 18.06 -8.53
N ALA A 30 -12.57 17.78 -7.33
CA ALA A 30 -12.19 16.67 -6.47
C ALA A 30 -12.95 15.35 -6.75
N ALA A 31 -13.88 15.31 -7.70
CA ALA A 31 -14.63 14.10 -8.04
C ALA A 31 -14.21 13.50 -9.40
N VAL A 32 -12.92 13.35 -9.62
CA VAL A 32 -12.43 12.35 -10.57
C VAL A 32 -12.22 11.08 -9.75
N ALA A 33 -13.16 10.14 -9.87
CA ALA A 33 -12.98 8.81 -9.32
C ALA A 33 -11.79 8.15 -10.03
N CYS A 34 -10.62 8.16 -9.39
CA CYS A 34 -9.47 7.36 -9.76
C CYS A 34 -9.82 5.89 -9.52
N THR A 35 -10.36 5.21 -10.53
CA THR A 35 -10.28 3.75 -10.58
C THR A 35 -8.89 3.40 -11.11
N ILE A 36 -7.86 3.46 -10.26
CA ILE A 36 -6.70 2.59 -10.50
C ILE A 36 -7.27 1.19 -10.38
N SER A 37 -7.19 0.40 -11.45
CA SER A 37 -7.47 -1.04 -11.38
C SER A 37 -6.31 -1.72 -10.65
N GLY A 38 -6.04 -1.29 -9.42
CA GLY A 38 -5.01 -1.82 -8.54
C GLY A 38 -5.47 -3.15 -8.01
N LEU A 39 -4.57 -4.13 -8.01
CA LEU A 39 -4.80 -5.38 -7.28
C LEU A 39 -4.73 -5.03 -5.79
N ASN A 40 -5.89 -4.87 -5.16
CA ASN A 40 -5.97 -4.73 -3.71
C ASN A 40 -5.89 -6.12 -3.10
N VAL A 41 -4.93 -6.30 -2.18
CA VAL A 41 -4.84 -7.51 -1.37
C VAL A 41 -5.98 -7.51 -0.35
N GLY A 42 -6.79 -8.56 -0.37
CA GLY A 42 -7.86 -8.80 0.60
C GLY A 42 -7.37 -9.57 1.82
N GLU A 43 -8.29 -10.29 2.46
CA GLU A 43 -7.98 -11.19 3.58
C GLU A 43 -7.06 -12.32 3.14
N ILE A 44 -5.96 -12.54 3.85
CA ILE A 44 -5.05 -13.65 3.59
C ILE A 44 -5.62 -14.90 4.28
N PRO A 45 -5.93 -16.00 3.58
CA PRO A 45 -6.47 -17.20 4.22
C PRO A 45 -5.38 -18.01 4.93
N ASP A 46 -5.76 -18.85 5.89
CA ASP A 46 -4.81 -19.68 6.65
C ASP A 46 -4.10 -20.74 5.78
N SER A 47 -4.75 -21.18 4.71
CA SER A 47 -4.16 -22.07 3.72
C SER A 47 -4.84 -21.94 2.36
N LEU A 48 -4.10 -22.27 1.30
CA LEU A 48 -4.61 -22.38 -0.06
C LEU A 48 -4.08 -23.67 -0.68
N THR A 49 -4.98 -24.51 -1.20
CA THR A 49 -4.58 -25.70 -1.97
C THR A 49 -4.91 -25.50 -3.44
N ALA A 50 -3.91 -25.69 -4.28
CA ALA A 50 -4.02 -25.61 -5.74
C ALA A 50 -3.26 -26.78 -6.39
N ARG A 51 -3.38 -26.91 -7.70
CA ARG A 51 -2.62 -27.90 -8.47
C ARG A 51 -1.75 -27.22 -9.49
N THR A 52 -0.54 -27.72 -9.66
CA THR A 52 0.36 -27.37 -10.76
C THR A 52 -0.18 -27.92 -12.08
N ARG A 53 0.40 -27.45 -13.19
CA ARG A 53 0.00 -27.85 -14.55
C ARG A 53 0.19 -29.34 -14.81
N ASP A 54 1.22 -29.94 -14.24
CA ASP A 54 1.48 -31.39 -14.30
C ASP A 54 0.65 -32.23 -13.31
N GLY A 55 -0.23 -31.59 -12.53
CA GLY A 55 -1.22 -32.25 -11.69
C GLY A 55 -0.80 -32.51 -10.24
N HIS A 56 0.39 -32.09 -9.82
CA HIS A 56 0.81 -32.16 -8.42
C HIS A 56 0.02 -31.18 -7.54
N THR A 57 -0.37 -31.64 -6.35
CA THR A 57 -1.05 -30.79 -5.36
C THR A 57 -0.02 -29.99 -4.59
N VAL A 58 -0.24 -28.67 -4.49
CA VAL A 58 0.52 -27.74 -3.66
C VAL A 58 -0.42 -27.15 -2.62
N THR A 59 -0.03 -27.23 -1.35
CA THR A 59 -0.73 -26.59 -0.25
C THR A 59 0.18 -25.53 0.34
N LEU A 60 -0.26 -24.27 0.26
CA LEU A 60 0.42 -23.11 0.81
C LEU A 60 -0.20 -22.76 2.17
N ASN A 61 0.63 -22.44 3.15
CA ASN A 61 0.19 -21.95 4.45
C ASN A 61 0.04 -20.41 4.45
N ARG A 62 -0.49 -19.86 5.56
CA ARG A 62 -0.67 -18.42 5.73
C ARG A 62 0.61 -17.60 5.47
N GLN A 63 1.75 -18.05 5.98
CA GLN A 63 3.04 -17.35 5.83
C GLN A 63 3.47 -17.22 4.37
N GLN A 64 3.37 -18.30 3.59
CA GLN A 64 3.62 -18.28 2.14
C GLN A 64 2.64 -17.36 1.39
N LEU A 65 1.37 -17.33 1.83
CA LEU A 65 0.35 -16.45 1.27
C LEU A 65 0.59 -14.98 1.65
N THR A 66 1.17 -14.69 2.82
CA THR A 66 1.65 -13.36 3.19
C THR A 66 2.79 -12.90 2.29
N HIS A 67 3.74 -13.78 1.95
CA HIS A 67 4.77 -13.45 0.95
C HIS A 67 4.17 -13.17 -0.44
N ALA A 68 3.18 -13.96 -0.85
CA ALA A 68 2.45 -13.70 -2.10
C ALA A 68 1.70 -12.36 -2.08
N ALA A 69 1.05 -12.03 -0.96
CA ALA A 69 0.43 -10.72 -0.75
C ALA A 69 1.44 -9.59 -0.92
N THR A 70 2.66 -9.70 -0.36
CA THR A 70 3.71 -8.69 -0.55
C THR A 70 4.07 -8.51 -2.02
N ILE A 71 4.21 -9.61 -2.77
CA ILE A 71 4.50 -9.57 -4.23
C ILE A 71 3.37 -8.85 -4.98
N ILE A 72 2.11 -9.11 -4.62
CA ILE A 72 0.93 -8.48 -5.21
C ILE A 72 0.91 -6.98 -4.89
N THR A 73 1.07 -6.58 -3.63
CA THR A 73 1.08 -5.18 -3.19
C THR A 73 2.17 -4.39 -3.91
N VAL A 74 3.41 -4.89 -3.91
CA VAL A 74 4.50 -4.20 -4.61
C VAL A 74 4.22 -4.09 -6.11
N GLY A 75 3.66 -5.14 -6.74
CA GLY A 75 3.33 -5.11 -8.16
C GLY A 75 2.14 -4.22 -8.51
N SER A 76 1.20 -4.00 -7.57
CA SER A 76 0.08 -3.07 -7.76
C SER A 76 0.52 -1.61 -7.64
N GLU A 77 1.54 -1.33 -6.83
CA GLU A 77 2.18 -0.01 -6.68
C GLU A 77 3.18 0.32 -7.79
N THR A 78 3.73 -0.70 -8.48
CA THR A 78 4.76 -0.50 -9.50
C THR A 78 4.14 -0.25 -10.88
N VAL A 79 4.33 0.97 -11.40
CA VAL A 79 3.85 1.37 -12.73
C VAL A 79 4.40 0.42 -13.81
N GLY A 80 3.50 -0.09 -14.65
CA GLY A 80 3.83 -0.96 -15.76
C GLY A 80 3.80 -2.46 -15.45
N VAL A 81 3.75 -2.88 -14.17
CA VAL A 81 3.69 -4.30 -13.80
C VAL A 81 2.29 -4.88 -14.03
N GLY A 82 1.28 -4.34 -13.34
CA GLY A 82 -0.11 -4.82 -13.43
C GLY A 82 -0.28 -6.31 -13.13
N ARG A 83 -1.48 -6.85 -13.40
CA ARG A 83 -1.79 -8.27 -13.11
C ARG A 83 -0.90 -9.28 -13.84
N PRO A 84 -0.53 -9.10 -15.13
CA PRO A 84 0.38 -10.01 -15.81
C PRO A 84 1.75 -10.09 -15.15
N GLY A 85 2.32 -8.94 -14.74
CA GLY A 85 3.63 -8.93 -14.07
C GLY A 85 3.59 -9.58 -12.69
N VAL A 86 2.53 -9.36 -11.92
CA VAL A 86 2.33 -10.04 -10.62
C VAL A 86 2.22 -11.55 -10.79
N LEU A 87 1.49 -12.02 -11.81
CA LEU A 87 1.39 -13.45 -12.12
C LEU A 87 2.78 -14.06 -12.36
N ILE A 88 3.61 -13.39 -13.17
CA ILE A 88 4.98 -13.80 -13.49
C ILE A 88 5.86 -13.87 -12.23
N ALA A 89 5.77 -12.86 -11.35
CA ALA A 89 6.52 -12.85 -10.09
C ALA A 89 6.09 -13.97 -9.14
N LEU A 90 4.79 -14.24 -9.02
CA LEU A 90 4.29 -15.36 -8.22
C LEU A 90 4.77 -16.70 -8.77
N MET A 91 4.77 -16.88 -10.10
CA MET A 91 5.32 -18.07 -10.75
C MET A 91 6.81 -18.26 -10.45
N ALA A 92 7.60 -17.19 -10.49
CA ALA A 92 9.01 -17.21 -10.15
C ALA A 92 9.22 -17.63 -8.68
N ALA A 93 8.63 -16.91 -7.72
CA ALA A 93 8.80 -17.23 -6.30
C ALA A 93 8.27 -18.63 -5.91
N LEU A 94 7.20 -19.11 -6.56
CA LEU A 94 6.73 -20.49 -6.39
C LEU A 94 7.76 -21.52 -6.88
N THR A 95 8.42 -21.23 -7.99
CA THR A 95 9.41 -22.13 -8.60
C THR A 95 10.71 -22.14 -7.81
N GLU A 96 11.16 -20.96 -7.36
CA GLU A 96 12.45 -20.77 -6.71
C GLU A 96 12.45 -21.24 -5.26
N SER A 97 11.40 -20.92 -4.49
CA SER A 97 11.36 -21.25 -3.06
C SER A 97 10.04 -21.82 -2.57
N THR A 98 9.05 -22.03 -3.46
CA THR A 98 7.67 -22.30 -3.06
C THR A 98 7.11 -21.17 -2.18
N LEU A 99 7.39 -19.91 -2.53
CA LEU A 99 7.01 -18.70 -1.76
C LEU A 99 7.56 -18.68 -0.33
N ARG A 100 8.72 -19.31 -0.09
CA ARG A 100 9.38 -19.29 1.22
C ARG A 100 10.50 -18.25 1.26
N MET A 101 10.58 -17.49 2.34
CA MET A 101 11.72 -16.63 2.62
C MET A 101 12.91 -17.46 3.12
N LEU A 102 13.76 -17.98 2.23
CA LEU A 102 14.84 -18.88 2.62
C LEU A 102 16.12 -18.13 3.03
N ALA A 103 16.61 -18.39 4.24
CA ALA A 103 17.96 -17.99 4.66
C ALA A 103 19.02 -18.92 4.04
N ASN A 104 20.30 -18.54 4.07
CA ASN A 104 21.39 -19.40 3.60
C ASN A 104 22.55 -19.36 4.61
N PRO A 105 22.47 -20.12 5.72
CA PRO A 105 23.50 -20.09 6.76
C PRO A 105 24.86 -20.61 6.29
N GLY A 106 24.91 -21.35 5.18
CA GLY A 106 26.15 -21.86 4.60
C GLY A 106 26.99 -20.74 3.94
N ALA A 107 26.34 -19.87 3.17
CA ALA A 107 26.99 -18.74 2.52
C ALA A 107 27.00 -17.47 3.40
N TYR A 108 25.90 -17.21 4.12
CA TYR A 108 25.66 -16.02 4.93
C TYR A 108 25.09 -16.41 6.30
N PRO A 109 25.94 -16.75 7.28
CA PRO A 109 25.48 -17.12 8.62
C PRO A 109 24.57 -16.09 9.29
N GLU A 110 24.72 -14.80 8.98
CA GLU A 110 23.89 -13.71 9.49
C GLU A 110 22.44 -13.72 8.95
N SER A 111 22.19 -14.39 7.81
CA SER A 111 20.88 -14.43 7.16
C SER A 111 19.78 -15.03 8.05
N VAL A 112 20.15 -15.94 8.96
CA VAL A 112 19.20 -16.59 9.89
C VAL A 112 18.69 -15.66 10.98
N THR A 113 19.30 -14.48 11.15
CA THR A 113 18.86 -13.49 12.15
C THR A 113 17.70 -12.62 11.64
N PHE A 114 17.45 -12.63 10.33
CA PHE A 114 16.31 -11.97 9.71
C PHE A 114 15.09 -12.90 9.70
N PRO A 115 13.85 -12.37 9.66
CA PRO A 115 12.64 -13.18 9.50
C PRO A 115 12.75 -14.11 8.28
N ASN A 116 12.55 -15.41 8.49
CA ASN A 116 12.72 -16.43 7.45
C ASN A 116 11.83 -17.65 7.70
N ASP A 117 11.70 -18.46 6.66
CA ASP A 117 10.85 -19.66 6.63
C ASP A 117 11.69 -20.95 6.70
N GLY A 118 12.98 -20.82 7.03
CA GLY A 118 13.96 -21.89 7.10
C GLY A 118 15.14 -21.70 6.14
N ASP A 119 15.97 -22.73 6.08
CA ASP A 119 17.26 -22.69 5.38
C ASP A 119 17.17 -23.24 3.95
N GLY A 120 17.77 -22.52 3.02
CA GLY A 120 18.19 -22.97 1.70
C GLY A 120 19.69 -23.20 1.65
N SER A 121 20.17 -23.76 0.54
CA SER A 121 21.59 -24.09 0.34
C SER A 121 22.04 -24.02 -1.12
N ASP A 122 21.15 -23.57 -2.02
CA ASP A 122 21.51 -23.43 -3.43
C ASP A 122 22.43 -22.23 -3.60
N HIS A 123 23.68 -22.49 -3.99
CA HIS A 123 24.73 -21.48 -4.09
C HIS A 123 24.77 -20.53 -2.86
N ASP A 124 24.78 -19.22 -3.12
CA ASP A 124 24.64 -18.14 -2.15
C ASP A 124 23.26 -17.45 -2.26
N SER A 125 22.26 -18.17 -2.76
CA SER A 125 20.92 -17.62 -2.99
C SER A 125 20.17 -17.37 -1.68
N LEU A 126 19.33 -16.33 -1.67
CA LEU A 126 18.49 -15.92 -0.53
C LEU A 126 17.06 -15.63 -0.99
N GLY A 127 16.11 -15.86 -0.08
CA GLY A 127 14.78 -15.28 -0.15
C GLY A 127 13.77 -15.95 -1.09
N LEU A 128 12.74 -15.21 -1.49
CA LEU A 128 11.59 -15.68 -2.27
C LEU A 128 11.98 -16.09 -3.70
N PHE A 129 12.87 -15.30 -4.30
CA PHE A 129 13.28 -15.47 -5.70
C PHE A 129 14.68 -16.12 -5.80
N GLN A 130 15.25 -16.58 -4.68
CA GLN A 130 16.60 -17.17 -4.65
C GLN A 130 17.66 -16.24 -5.29
N MET A 131 17.57 -14.95 -4.98
CA MET A 131 18.48 -13.91 -5.47
C MET A 131 19.83 -13.97 -4.77
N ARG A 132 20.89 -13.58 -5.48
CA ARG A 132 22.29 -13.75 -5.02
C ARG A 132 22.99 -12.40 -4.80
N PRO A 133 23.54 -12.12 -3.60
CA PRO A 133 24.30 -10.90 -3.38
C PRO A 133 25.50 -10.76 -4.32
N ILE A 134 26.22 -11.86 -4.60
CA ILE A 134 27.39 -11.82 -5.50
C ILE A 134 27.02 -11.48 -6.95
N ALA A 135 25.77 -11.72 -7.36
CA ALA A 135 25.27 -11.35 -8.67
C ALA A 135 24.80 -9.88 -8.75
N GLY A 136 24.84 -9.14 -7.63
CA GLY A 136 24.47 -7.73 -7.57
C GLY A 136 22.99 -7.47 -7.29
N TRP A 137 22.22 -8.48 -6.90
CA TRP A 137 20.79 -8.30 -6.61
C TRP A 137 20.50 -7.45 -5.37
N GLY A 138 21.43 -7.37 -4.43
CA GLY A 138 21.30 -6.63 -3.17
C GLY A 138 22.20 -7.18 -2.07
N SER A 139 22.26 -6.51 -0.93
CA SER A 139 22.91 -7.02 0.30
C SER A 139 22.09 -8.14 0.95
N VAL A 140 22.68 -8.88 1.89
CA VAL A 140 21.97 -9.95 2.64
C VAL A 140 20.73 -9.41 3.34
N ALA A 141 20.84 -8.27 4.02
CA ALA A 141 19.71 -7.65 4.71
C ALA A 141 18.58 -7.26 3.75
N GLU A 142 18.93 -6.74 2.58
CA GLU A 142 17.96 -6.39 1.54
C GLU A 142 17.30 -7.63 0.92
N LEU A 143 18.07 -8.69 0.65
CA LEU A 143 17.53 -9.93 0.08
C LEU A 143 16.73 -10.76 1.09
N MET A 144 16.84 -10.50 2.39
CA MET A 144 15.95 -11.06 3.42
C MET A 144 14.68 -10.23 3.64
N ASP A 145 14.45 -9.18 2.83
CA ASP A 145 13.20 -8.39 2.83
C ASP A 145 12.35 -8.73 1.59
N ALA A 146 11.13 -9.22 1.82
CA ALA A 146 10.22 -9.63 0.74
C ALA A 146 9.83 -8.48 -0.19
N SER A 147 9.70 -7.26 0.35
CA SER A 147 9.30 -6.09 -0.43
C SER A 147 10.45 -5.62 -1.32
N TYR A 148 11.68 -5.65 -0.82
CA TYR A 148 12.89 -5.38 -1.60
C TYR A 148 13.02 -6.36 -2.75
N GLN A 149 12.92 -7.66 -2.48
CA GLN A 149 13.02 -8.69 -3.50
C GLN A 149 11.95 -8.55 -4.59
N ALA A 150 10.70 -8.28 -4.22
CA ALA A 150 9.64 -8.04 -5.20
C ALA A 150 9.95 -6.80 -6.06
N ARG A 151 10.42 -5.69 -5.47
CA ARG A 151 10.84 -4.51 -6.23
C ARG A 151 12.03 -4.80 -7.15
N ALA A 152 13.01 -5.56 -6.69
CA ALA A 152 14.15 -5.97 -7.49
C ALA A 152 13.72 -6.86 -8.66
N PHE A 153 12.83 -7.83 -8.41
CA PHE A 153 12.28 -8.72 -9.44
C PHE A 153 11.56 -7.92 -10.53
N TYR A 154 10.71 -6.94 -10.15
CA TYR A 154 10.05 -6.09 -11.14
C TYR A 154 11.05 -5.16 -11.85
N GLY A 155 12.06 -4.65 -11.16
CA GLY A 155 13.11 -3.80 -11.73
C GLY A 155 12.59 -2.51 -12.33
N GLY A 156 13.14 -2.11 -13.48
CA GLY A 156 12.77 -0.88 -14.16
C GLY A 156 13.39 0.37 -13.53
N PRO A 157 12.97 1.58 -13.96
CA PRO A 157 13.59 2.85 -13.55
C PRO A 157 13.57 3.13 -12.05
N THR A 158 12.63 2.51 -11.31
CA THR A 158 12.46 2.66 -9.86
C THR A 158 12.91 1.42 -9.08
N GLY A 159 13.46 0.41 -9.77
CA GLY A 159 13.96 -0.83 -9.16
C GLY A 159 15.24 -0.58 -8.35
N PRO A 160 15.41 -1.24 -7.18
CA PRO A 160 16.59 -1.04 -6.32
C PRO A 160 17.89 -1.58 -6.92
N ASN A 161 17.79 -2.48 -7.90
CA ASN A 161 18.89 -3.11 -8.64
C ASN A 161 19.53 -2.20 -9.70
N SER A 162 19.10 -0.94 -9.87
CA SER A 162 19.71 0.02 -10.81
C SER A 162 19.86 -0.52 -12.25
N GLY A 163 18.95 -1.39 -12.68
CA GLY A 163 18.95 -2.05 -13.99
C GLY A 163 19.93 -3.22 -14.16
N SER A 164 20.68 -3.61 -13.12
CA SER A 164 21.59 -4.76 -13.16
C SER A 164 21.71 -5.45 -11.78
N PRO A 165 21.29 -6.71 -11.62
CA PRO A 165 20.62 -7.55 -12.62
C PRO A 165 19.31 -6.95 -13.12
N ARG A 166 18.91 -7.27 -14.34
CA ARG A 166 17.67 -6.75 -14.94
C ARG A 166 16.44 -7.35 -14.23
N GLY A 167 15.41 -6.53 -13.96
CA GLY A 167 14.11 -7.04 -13.55
C GLY A 167 13.16 -7.23 -14.73
N LEU A 168 11.89 -7.56 -14.44
CA LEU A 168 10.86 -7.81 -15.43
C LEU A 168 10.64 -6.62 -16.38
N LEU A 169 10.56 -5.40 -15.84
CA LEU A 169 10.30 -4.17 -16.60
C LEU A 169 11.47 -3.77 -17.52
N ASP A 170 12.66 -4.33 -17.30
CA ASP A 170 13.84 -4.10 -18.12
C ASP A 170 13.89 -5.04 -19.34
N ILE A 171 12.95 -5.99 -19.45
CA ILE A 171 12.91 -6.98 -20.54
C ILE A 171 11.97 -6.51 -21.64
N GLU A 172 12.50 -6.25 -22.83
CA GLU A 172 11.69 -5.84 -23.97
C GLU A 172 10.66 -6.91 -24.36
N GLY A 173 9.40 -6.52 -24.49
CA GLY A 173 8.32 -7.39 -24.96
C GLY A 173 7.80 -8.41 -23.95
N TRP A 174 8.19 -8.33 -22.66
CA TRP A 174 7.76 -9.27 -21.63
C TRP A 174 6.23 -9.41 -21.54
N GLN A 175 5.48 -8.33 -21.81
CA GLN A 175 4.01 -8.32 -21.75
C GLN A 175 3.36 -9.25 -22.78
N SER A 176 4.07 -9.54 -23.88
CA SER A 176 3.61 -10.43 -24.96
C SER A 176 4.27 -11.80 -24.90
N ALA A 177 5.23 -12.00 -24.01
CA ALA A 177 5.89 -13.28 -23.82
C ALA A 177 4.99 -14.27 -23.08
N ASP A 178 5.25 -15.57 -23.24
CA ASP A 178 4.70 -16.58 -22.34
C ASP A 178 5.13 -16.25 -20.89
N PRO A 179 4.24 -16.33 -19.88
CA PRO A 179 4.58 -15.95 -18.51
C PRO A 179 5.77 -16.71 -17.91
N GLY A 180 5.93 -17.99 -18.27
CA GLY A 180 7.08 -18.78 -17.81
C GLY A 180 8.38 -18.34 -18.48
N VAL A 181 8.32 -17.96 -19.76
CA VAL A 181 9.47 -17.38 -20.48
C VAL A 181 9.85 -16.02 -19.89
N ALA A 182 8.87 -15.19 -19.52
CA ALA A 182 9.13 -13.91 -18.87
C ALA A 182 9.78 -14.10 -17.49
N ALA A 183 9.27 -15.01 -16.66
CA ALA A 183 9.88 -15.37 -15.36
C ALA A 183 11.32 -15.85 -15.52
N GLN A 184 11.54 -16.82 -16.41
CA GLN A 184 12.88 -17.31 -16.76
C GLN A 184 13.81 -16.20 -17.25
N SER A 185 13.29 -15.20 -17.96
CA SER A 185 14.11 -14.11 -18.49
C SER A 185 14.62 -13.17 -17.40
N VAL A 186 13.94 -13.11 -16.25
CA VAL A 186 14.40 -12.41 -15.04
C VAL A 186 15.40 -13.28 -14.28
N GLU A 187 15.01 -14.52 -13.96
CA GLU A 187 15.81 -15.41 -13.09
C GLU A 187 17.08 -15.97 -13.74
N VAL A 188 17.06 -16.14 -15.07
CA VAL A 188 18.15 -16.76 -15.84
C VAL A 188 18.52 -18.16 -15.28
N SER A 189 17.51 -18.95 -14.92
CA SER A 189 17.69 -20.30 -14.40
C SER A 189 18.18 -21.28 -15.48
N ALA A 190 18.80 -22.38 -15.04
CA ALA A 190 19.22 -23.48 -15.92
C ALA A 190 18.04 -24.33 -16.44
N TYR A 191 16.81 -24.11 -15.92
CA TYR A 191 15.64 -24.94 -16.21
C TYR A 191 14.42 -24.09 -16.64
N PRO A 192 14.40 -23.59 -17.88
CA PRO A 192 13.44 -22.59 -18.36
C PRO A 192 11.97 -23.01 -18.31
N ASP A 193 11.69 -24.31 -18.44
CA ASP A 193 10.30 -24.80 -18.52
C ASP A 193 9.63 -24.98 -17.15
N ARG A 194 10.35 -24.75 -16.03
CA ARG A 194 9.82 -25.01 -14.68
C ARG A 194 8.74 -24.02 -14.27
N TYR A 195 8.87 -22.75 -14.67
CA TYR A 195 7.95 -21.69 -14.24
C TYR A 195 6.51 -21.91 -14.72
N GLN A 196 6.33 -22.41 -15.94
CA GLN A 196 5.00 -22.67 -16.51
C GLN A 196 4.20 -23.68 -15.68
N ASN A 197 4.88 -24.57 -14.92
CA ASN A 197 4.19 -25.56 -14.09
C ASN A 197 3.38 -24.91 -12.96
N TYR A 198 3.82 -23.76 -12.46
CA TYR A 198 3.21 -23.06 -11.33
C TYR A 198 2.20 -22.00 -11.73
N GLN A 199 1.94 -21.77 -13.02
CA GLN A 199 0.99 -20.76 -13.48
C GLN A 199 -0.39 -20.91 -12.84
N THR A 200 -0.94 -22.13 -12.81
CA THR A 200 -2.27 -22.42 -12.23
C THR A 200 -2.31 -22.17 -10.72
N VAL A 201 -1.20 -22.35 -10.02
CA VAL A 201 -1.08 -22.05 -8.58
C VAL A 201 -1.01 -20.53 -8.39
N ALA A 202 -0.23 -19.81 -9.20
CA ALA A 202 -0.14 -18.36 -9.16
C ALA A 202 -1.49 -17.67 -9.48
N GLU A 203 -2.25 -18.20 -10.44
CA GLU A 203 -3.62 -17.75 -10.74
C GLU A 203 -4.56 -17.97 -9.55
N ALA A 204 -4.49 -19.13 -8.89
CA ALA A 204 -5.29 -19.42 -7.70
C ALA A 204 -4.96 -18.47 -6.54
N ILE A 205 -3.68 -18.13 -6.33
CA ILE A 205 -3.24 -17.14 -5.35
C ILE A 205 -3.83 -15.77 -5.70
N LEU A 206 -3.70 -15.31 -6.94
CA LEU A 206 -4.26 -14.04 -7.36
C LEU A 206 -5.78 -13.99 -7.15
N ASP A 207 -6.51 -15.04 -7.52
CA ASP A 207 -7.95 -15.07 -7.32
C ASP A 207 -8.35 -15.14 -5.84
N ALA A 208 -7.54 -15.78 -4.98
CA ALA A 208 -7.79 -15.84 -3.54
C ALA A 208 -7.46 -14.52 -2.82
N LEU A 209 -6.34 -13.89 -3.17
CA LEU A 209 -5.82 -12.71 -2.48
C LEU A 209 -6.27 -11.40 -3.10
N THR A 210 -6.69 -11.37 -4.36
CA THR A 210 -7.15 -10.15 -5.04
C THR A 210 -8.63 -10.29 -5.34
N THR A 211 -9.45 -9.51 -4.65
CA THR A 211 -10.89 -9.55 -4.90
C THR A 211 -11.16 -9.00 -6.30
N ARG A 212 -11.77 -9.78 -7.19
CA ARG A 212 -12.32 -9.22 -8.44
C ARG A 212 -13.40 -8.20 -8.06
N PRO A 213 -13.45 -7.02 -8.69
CA PRO A 213 -14.63 -6.17 -8.61
C PRO A 213 -15.75 -6.84 -9.43
N SER A 214 -16.46 -7.82 -8.85
CA SER A 214 -17.72 -8.29 -9.41
C SER A 214 -18.61 -8.94 -8.35
N ASN A 215 -19.69 -8.24 -8.02
CA ASN A 215 -20.97 -8.75 -7.51
C ASN A 215 -20.97 -9.50 -6.17
N ALA A 216 -20.30 -8.96 -5.15
CA ALA A 216 -20.70 -9.21 -3.78
C ALA A 216 -21.80 -8.21 -3.39
N SER A 217 -23.01 -8.72 -3.17
CA SER A 217 -24.08 -8.02 -2.46
C SER A 217 -23.55 -7.48 -1.12
N ASN A 218 -23.72 -6.18 -0.88
CA ASN A 218 -23.26 -5.38 0.28
C ASN A 218 -21.80 -4.90 0.26
N GLY A 219 -21.45 -4.06 -0.72
CA GLY A 219 -21.01 -2.67 -0.56
C GLY A 219 -20.09 -2.20 0.60
N ASP A 220 -19.40 -3.05 1.35
CA ASP A 220 -18.45 -2.60 2.38
C ASP A 220 -17.00 -2.74 1.89
N PRO A 221 -16.21 -1.66 1.81
CA PRO A 221 -14.79 -1.73 1.51
C PRO A 221 -14.07 -2.59 2.55
N ARG A 222 -13.54 -3.76 2.18
CA ARG A 222 -12.72 -4.56 3.08
C ARG A 222 -11.36 -3.89 3.26
N VAL A 223 -10.97 -3.67 4.52
CA VAL A 223 -9.66 -3.13 4.89
C VAL A 223 -8.56 -4.14 4.49
N PRO A 224 -7.57 -3.74 3.66
CA PRO A 224 -6.51 -4.64 3.21
C PRO A 224 -5.64 -5.13 4.37
N GLU A 225 -5.10 -6.35 4.25
CA GLU A 225 -4.08 -6.87 5.18
C GLU A 225 -2.70 -6.37 4.76
N THR A 226 -2.09 -5.55 5.64
CA THR A 226 -0.78 -4.96 5.39
C THR A 226 0.31 -6.01 5.48
N THR A 227 1.31 -5.90 4.62
CA THR A 227 2.50 -6.79 4.63
C THR A 227 3.74 -6.13 5.20
N ARG A 228 3.65 -4.84 5.55
CA ARG A 228 4.72 -4.09 6.19
C ARG A 228 4.16 -3.04 7.13
N ILE A 229 4.97 -2.64 8.11
CA ILE A 229 4.71 -1.50 8.98
C ILE A 229 5.81 -0.46 8.77
N VAL A 230 5.42 0.81 8.72
CA VAL A 230 6.30 1.95 8.48
C VAL A 230 6.20 2.93 9.65
N PHE A 231 7.33 3.52 10.03
CA PHE A 231 7.33 4.62 10.98
C PHE A 231 6.73 5.89 10.31
N PRO A 232 5.79 6.60 10.95
CA PRO A 232 4.96 7.61 10.27
C PRO A 232 5.69 8.93 9.98
N LEU A 233 6.95 9.06 10.38
CA LEU A 233 7.79 10.22 10.09
C LEU A 233 9.14 9.79 9.51
N PRO A 234 9.73 10.59 8.61
CA PRO A 234 11.04 10.27 8.05
C PRO A 234 12.13 10.21 9.12
N PRO A 235 13.12 9.29 9.03
CA PRO A 235 14.24 9.24 9.97
C PRO A 235 14.99 10.57 10.04
N GLY A 236 15.27 11.03 11.26
CA GLY A 236 16.03 12.26 11.52
C GLY A 236 15.23 13.56 11.43
N THR A 237 13.92 13.53 11.14
CA THR A 237 13.08 14.74 11.08
C THR A 237 12.29 15.00 12.35
N TYR A 238 12.41 14.13 13.37
CA TYR A 238 11.58 14.19 14.56
C TYR A 238 12.36 13.93 15.85
N THR A 239 11.76 14.33 16.96
CA THR A 239 12.18 13.98 18.33
C THR A 239 10.95 13.47 19.07
N ASP A 240 11.07 12.34 19.76
CA ASP A 240 10.03 11.92 20.71
C ASP A 240 10.00 12.90 21.88
N THR A 241 8.86 13.56 22.07
CA THR A 241 8.72 14.67 23.04
C THR A 241 7.71 14.40 24.12
N SER A 242 6.75 13.50 23.89
CA SER A 242 5.88 13.03 24.95
C SER A 242 5.29 11.67 24.62
N SER A 243 5.63 10.69 25.44
CA SER A 243 5.08 9.36 25.33
C SER A 243 3.63 9.26 25.82
N TYR A 244 3.00 8.17 25.42
CA TYR A 244 1.72 7.66 25.94
C TYR A 244 1.75 7.50 27.47
N GLY A 245 0.62 7.78 28.13
CA GLY A 245 0.43 7.52 29.56
C GLY A 245 0.12 8.76 30.41
N TRP A 246 0.21 8.60 31.74
CA TRP A 246 -0.12 9.67 32.69
C TRP A 246 0.91 10.80 32.66
N ARG A 247 0.50 12.00 32.26
CA ARG A 247 1.33 13.21 32.28
C ARG A 247 0.63 14.39 32.95
N THR A 248 1.39 15.43 33.25
CA THR A 248 0.82 16.74 33.59
C THR A 248 0.41 17.42 32.29
N ASP A 249 -0.87 17.76 32.17
CA ASP A 249 -1.44 18.43 31.01
C ASP A 249 -0.80 19.82 30.85
N PRO A 250 -0.18 20.13 29.69
CA PRO A 250 0.57 21.36 29.52
C PRO A 250 -0.31 22.62 29.46
N PHE A 251 -1.63 22.47 29.30
CA PHE A 251 -2.57 23.60 29.25
C PHE A 251 -3.22 23.87 30.61
N THR A 252 -3.52 22.82 31.39
CA THR A 252 -4.25 22.96 32.67
C THR A 252 -3.37 22.77 33.90
N GLY A 253 -2.19 22.15 33.75
CA GLY A 253 -1.33 21.77 34.88
C GLY A 253 -1.86 20.59 35.70
N GLU A 254 -2.97 19.96 35.28
CA GLU A 254 -3.58 18.82 35.96
C GLU A 254 -3.03 17.50 35.43
N ARG A 255 -3.12 16.43 36.23
CA ARG A 255 -2.71 15.10 35.78
C ARG A 255 -3.77 14.52 34.84
N ARG A 256 -3.38 14.23 33.59
CA ARG A 256 -4.24 13.67 32.54
C ARG A 256 -3.55 12.49 31.86
N PHE A 257 -4.34 11.52 31.41
CA PHE A 257 -3.84 10.43 30.59
C PHE A 257 -3.68 10.91 29.14
N HIS A 258 -2.50 10.66 28.56
CA HIS A 258 -2.19 10.95 27.17
C HIS A 258 -2.39 9.69 26.32
N GLU A 259 -3.35 9.75 25.42
CA GLU A 259 -3.81 8.61 24.61
C GLU A 259 -2.94 8.34 23.37
N GLY A 260 -1.95 9.21 23.09
CA GLY A 260 -1.03 9.06 21.95
C GLY A 260 0.43 9.27 22.31
N SER A 261 1.28 9.24 21.29
CA SER A 261 2.69 9.60 21.33
C SER A 261 2.95 10.85 20.48
N ASP A 262 3.63 11.85 21.06
CA ASP A 262 3.92 13.15 20.44
C ASP A 262 5.35 13.20 19.88
N PHE A 263 5.46 13.32 18.56
CA PHE A 263 6.72 13.47 17.85
C PHE A 263 6.87 14.92 17.37
N ALA A 264 7.72 15.70 18.04
CA ALA A 264 8.03 17.05 17.59
C ALA A 264 8.81 16.99 16.27
N ALA A 265 8.32 17.73 15.29
CA ALA A 265 8.89 17.82 13.95
C ALA A 265 8.62 19.22 13.39
N ALA A 266 9.39 19.63 12.39
CA ALA A 266 9.15 20.90 11.72
C ALA A 266 7.77 20.88 11.04
N GLY A 267 7.06 22.01 11.07
CA GLY A 267 5.82 22.14 10.32
C GLY A 267 6.05 21.87 8.82
N GLY A 268 5.15 21.12 8.19
CA GLY A 268 5.31 20.67 6.80
C GLY A 268 6.07 19.35 6.64
N THR A 269 6.58 18.74 7.71
CA THR A 269 7.20 17.41 7.62
C THR A 269 6.15 16.38 7.17
N PRO A 270 6.45 15.53 6.17
CA PRO A 270 5.50 14.50 5.72
C PRO A 270 5.09 13.54 6.83
N ILE A 271 3.80 13.26 6.91
CA ILE A 271 3.19 12.20 7.72
C ILE A 271 2.84 11.05 6.80
N LEU A 272 3.28 9.84 7.16
CA LEU A 272 3.10 8.62 6.38
C LEU A 272 2.07 7.69 7.05
N ALA A 273 1.27 6.99 6.25
CA ALA A 273 0.45 5.90 6.75
C ALA A 273 1.32 4.77 7.31
N ILE A 274 1.05 4.29 8.53
CA ILE A 274 1.87 3.24 9.16
C ILE A 274 1.71 1.88 8.50
N ALA A 275 0.60 1.63 7.80
CA ALA A 275 0.21 0.35 7.22
C ALA A 275 -0.75 0.57 6.06
N ASP A 276 -0.94 -0.45 5.21
CA ASP A 276 -2.00 -0.47 4.20
C ASP A 276 -3.35 -0.34 4.91
N GLY A 277 -4.29 0.39 4.33
CA GLY A 277 -5.56 0.62 5.00
C GLY A 277 -6.57 1.44 4.23
N ILE A 278 -7.67 1.77 4.91
CA ILE A 278 -8.74 2.63 4.39
C ILE A 278 -8.89 3.82 5.33
N VAL A 279 -8.83 5.02 4.76
CA VAL A 279 -9.08 6.26 5.49
C VAL A 279 -10.57 6.29 5.87
N THR A 280 -10.89 6.22 7.16
CA THR A 280 -12.27 6.27 7.65
C THR A 280 -12.70 7.67 8.09
N PHE A 281 -11.73 8.56 8.33
CA PHE A 281 -11.96 9.97 8.60
C PHE A 281 -10.79 10.83 8.15
N ALA A 282 -11.07 12.01 7.59
CA ALA A 282 -10.07 13.03 7.30
C ALA A 282 -10.71 14.42 7.42
N GLY A 283 -10.24 15.25 8.36
CA GLY A 283 -10.75 16.62 8.55
C GLY A 283 -10.76 17.08 10.01
N PRO A 284 -11.50 18.17 10.32
CA PRO A 284 -11.45 18.79 11.64
C PRO A 284 -12.16 17.96 12.73
N ARG A 285 -11.49 17.76 13.87
CA ARG A 285 -11.97 16.97 15.02
C ARG A 285 -11.57 17.58 16.36
N GLY A 286 -12.24 18.65 16.75
CA GLY A 286 -12.14 19.22 18.10
C GLY A 286 -10.69 19.47 18.54
N GLY A 287 -10.29 18.89 19.68
CA GLY A 287 -8.95 19.05 20.26
C GLY A 287 -7.80 18.55 19.37
N PHE A 288 -8.06 17.65 18.42
CA PHE A 288 -7.05 17.14 17.49
C PHE A 288 -6.68 18.13 16.39
N GLY A 289 -7.41 19.23 16.21
CA GLY A 289 -7.27 20.05 14.99
C GLY A 289 -7.79 19.24 13.80
N ASN A 290 -7.00 19.10 12.73
CA ASN A 290 -7.30 18.10 11.71
C ASN A 290 -6.76 16.73 12.11
N LEU A 291 -7.59 15.71 11.88
CA LEU A 291 -7.35 14.32 12.18
C LEU A 291 -7.54 13.48 10.92
N ILE A 292 -6.63 12.56 10.68
CA ILE A 292 -6.80 11.44 9.76
C ILE A 292 -6.92 10.17 10.61
N ILE A 293 -7.93 9.34 10.32
CA ILE A 293 -8.08 7.99 10.89
C ILE A 293 -7.98 6.99 9.75
N ILE A 294 -7.11 6.00 9.90
CA ILE A 294 -6.97 4.90 8.96
C ILE A 294 -7.22 3.59 9.70
N GLU A 295 -8.10 2.76 9.15
CA GLU A 295 -8.25 1.37 9.59
C GLU A 295 -7.36 0.46 8.74
N HIS A 296 -6.75 -0.51 9.41
CA HIS A 296 -5.78 -1.47 8.89
C HIS A 296 -6.17 -2.88 9.31
N THR A 297 -5.72 -3.87 8.54
CA THR A 297 -5.65 -5.26 9.00
C THR A 297 -4.18 -5.60 9.17
N VAL A 298 -3.74 -5.94 10.38
CA VAL A 298 -2.33 -6.26 10.70
C VAL A 298 -2.30 -7.66 11.28
N ASN A 299 -1.64 -8.60 10.61
CA ASN A 299 -1.59 -10.01 11.00
C ASN A 299 -3.00 -10.62 11.20
N GLY A 300 -3.95 -10.27 10.33
CA GLY A 300 -5.35 -10.70 10.41
C GLY A 300 -6.21 -9.96 11.46
N GLU A 301 -5.63 -9.07 12.26
CA GLU A 301 -6.35 -8.35 13.33
C GLU A 301 -6.65 -6.90 12.92
N PRO A 302 -7.83 -6.34 13.28
CA PRO A 302 -8.15 -4.95 13.00
C PRO A 302 -7.31 -4.01 13.86
N VAL A 303 -6.77 -2.95 13.26
CA VAL A 303 -6.01 -1.88 13.92
C VAL A 303 -6.45 -0.54 13.36
N ALA A 304 -6.57 0.50 14.18
CA ALA A 304 -6.74 1.86 13.69
C ALA A 304 -5.57 2.76 14.09
N SER A 305 -5.21 3.70 13.22
CA SER A 305 -4.20 4.72 13.50
C SER A 305 -4.76 6.13 13.31
N PHE A 306 -4.41 7.01 14.25
CA PHE A 306 -4.94 8.38 14.32
C PHE A 306 -3.77 9.35 14.21
N TYR A 307 -3.84 10.28 13.26
CA TYR A 307 -2.80 11.28 12.98
C TYR A 307 -3.38 12.67 13.14
N ALA A 308 -2.90 13.44 14.11
CA ALA A 308 -3.52 14.70 14.50
C ALA A 308 -2.62 15.94 14.31
N HIS A 309 -3.22 17.10 14.57
CA HIS A 309 -2.63 18.44 14.57
C HIS A 309 -2.20 19.01 13.21
N MET A 310 -2.57 18.36 12.10
CA MET A 310 -2.34 18.88 10.76
C MET A 310 -3.03 20.24 10.56
N TRP A 311 -2.42 21.13 9.77
CA TRP A 311 -3.13 22.28 9.22
C TRP A 311 -4.10 21.84 8.12
N ASP A 312 -5.09 22.66 7.80
CA ASP A 312 -6.05 22.37 6.72
C ASP A 312 -5.36 22.04 5.39
N ALA A 313 -4.32 22.80 5.05
CA ALA A 313 -3.52 22.60 3.83
C ALA A 313 -2.61 21.36 3.88
N GLY A 314 -2.47 20.73 5.04
CA GLY A 314 -1.63 19.55 5.26
C GLY A 314 -2.42 18.24 5.33
N VAL A 315 -3.69 18.21 4.89
CA VAL A 315 -4.47 16.96 4.77
C VAL A 315 -4.51 16.56 3.30
N HIS A 316 -3.92 15.43 2.94
CA HIS A 316 -3.73 15.03 1.54
C HIS A 316 -4.60 13.85 1.09
N VAL A 317 -5.46 13.36 1.98
CA VAL A 317 -6.37 12.22 1.72
C VAL A 317 -7.79 12.55 2.18
N VAL A 318 -8.75 11.77 1.67
CA VAL A 318 -10.18 11.89 2.03
C VAL A 318 -10.73 10.55 2.50
N ALA A 319 -11.78 10.58 3.32
CA ALA A 319 -12.47 9.37 3.77
C ALA A 319 -12.92 8.50 2.58
N GLY A 320 -12.76 7.19 2.70
CA GLY A 320 -12.97 6.19 1.65
C GLY A 320 -11.75 5.91 0.77
N SER A 321 -10.66 6.68 0.90
CA SER A 321 -9.43 6.40 0.16
C SER A 321 -8.72 5.16 0.70
N THR A 322 -8.28 4.27 -0.18
CA THR A 322 -7.27 3.26 0.16
C THR A 322 -5.89 3.93 0.21
N VAL A 323 -5.07 3.53 1.17
CA VAL A 323 -3.68 4.01 1.30
C VAL A 323 -2.73 2.83 1.46
N ALA A 324 -1.52 2.99 0.96
CA ALA A 324 -0.42 2.06 1.18
C ALA A 324 0.41 2.46 2.40
N ALA A 325 1.02 1.48 3.07
CA ALA A 325 2.02 1.71 4.10
C ALA A 325 3.13 2.61 3.53
N GLY A 326 3.49 3.70 4.23
CA GLY A 326 4.48 4.67 3.77
C GLY A 326 3.96 5.71 2.77
N GLN A 327 2.68 5.69 2.42
CA GLN A 327 2.07 6.74 1.60
C GLN A 327 2.00 8.06 2.39
N HIS A 328 2.36 9.17 1.74
CA HIS A 328 2.22 10.52 2.28
C HIS A 328 0.73 10.88 2.36
N ILE A 329 0.23 11.01 3.59
CA ILE A 329 -1.20 11.24 3.89
C ILE A 329 -1.50 12.65 4.41
N GLY A 330 -0.48 13.32 4.96
CA GLY A 330 -0.62 14.67 5.50
C GLY A 330 0.73 15.28 5.89
N ASP A 331 0.70 16.47 6.47
CA ASP A 331 1.89 17.21 6.92
C ASP A 331 1.77 17.64 8.38
N VAL A 332 2.88 17.54 9.12
CA VAL A 332 2.98 18.00 10.50
C VAL A 332 2.54 19.46 10.60
N GLY A 333 1.64 19.73 11.54
CA GLY A 333 1.11 21.07 11.83
C GLY A 333 1.10 21.38 13.32
N SER A 334 0.26 22.34 13.71
CA SER A 334 0.01 22.70 15.12
C SER A 334 -1.44 23.16 15.33
N SER A 335 -2.39 22.55 14.60
CA SER A 335 -3.82 22.87 14.72
C SER A 335 -4.46 22.26 15.97
N GLY A 336 -5.58 22.83 16.40
CA GLY A 336 -6.31 22.33 17.56
C GLY A 336 -5.60 22.64 18.87
N ARG A 337 -5.63 21.71 19.81
CA ARG A 337 -5.04 21.88 21.14
C ARG A 337 -3.58 21.40 21.12
N SER A 338 -2.70 22.25 20.61
CA SER A 338 -1.28 21.96 20.39
C SER A 338 -0.40 23.08 20.99
N THR A 339 0.76 22.73 21.55
CA THR A 339 1.72 23.69 22.13
C THR A 339 2.85 24.07 21.16
N GLY A 340 2.99 23.36 20.05
CA GLY A 340 4.04 23.53 19.04
C GLY A 340 3.88 22.49 17.92
N THR A 341 4.69 22.57 16.87
CA THR A 341 4.57 21.66 15.73
C THR A 341 4.97 20.23 16.08
N HIS A 342 4.04 19.29 15.93
CA HIS A 342 4.26 17.87 16.20
C HIS A 342 3.21 17.00 15.50
N LEU A 343 3.54 15.71 15.36
CA LEU A 343 2.56 14.65 15.11
C LEU A 343 2.13 14.06 16.45
N HIS A 344 0.82 14.08 16.73
CA HIS A 344 0.21 13.23 17.75
C HIS A 344 -0.31 11.97 17.05
N LEU A 345 0.21 10.81 17.46
CA LEU A 345 -0.12 9.50 16.91
C LEU A 345 -0.80 8.63 17.96
N GLU A 346 -1.98 8.08 17.65
CA GLU A 346 -2.58 6.99 18.42
C GLU A 346 -2.63 5.71 17.58
N VAL A 347 -2.48 4.57 18.26
CA VAL A 347 -2.64 3.23 17.68
C VAL A 347 -3.64 2.47 18.53
N HIS A 348 -4.70 1.96 17.90
CA HIS A 348 -5.81 1.27 18.56
C HIS A 348 -5.91 -0.18 18.06
N PRO A 349 -5.28 -1.14 18.74
CA PRO A 349 -5.48 -2.56 18.47
C PRO A 349 -6.96 -2.94 18.71
N GLY A 350 -7.61 -3.53 17.71
CA GLY A 350 -9.05 -3.82 17.72
C GLY A 350 -9.91 -2.79 16.99
N GLY A 351 -9.32 -1.77 16.36
CA GLY A 351 -10.03 -0.75 15.56
C GLY A 351 -10.30 0.57 16.32
N PRO A 352 -10.99 1.53 15.68
CA PRO A 352 -11.00 2.94 16.12
C PRO A 352 -11.78 3.20 17.41
N SER A 353 -12.53 2.21 17.91
CA SER A 353 -13.25 2.29 19.19
C SER A 353 -12.54 1.58 20.34
N SER A 354 -11.43 0.90 20.06
CA SER A 354 -10.65 0.21 21.08
C SER A 354 -9.72 1.17 21.83
N PRO A 355 -9.32 0.86 23.07
CA PRO A 355 -8.34 1.68 23.79
C PRO A 355 -7.01 1.78 23.02
N PRO A 356 -6.37 2.95 22.99
CA PRO A 356 -5.05 3.07 22.38
C PRO A 356 -3.98 2.38 23.21
N VAL A 357 -2.85 2.07 22.57
CA VAL A 357 -1.62 1.59 23.20
C VAL A 357 -0.48 2.58 22.96
N ASN A 358 0.66 2.38 23.62
CA ASN A 358 1.86 3.13 23.29
C ASN A 358 2.26 2.85 21.84
N ALA A 359 2.18 3.88 20.99
CA ALA A 359 2.45 3.74 19.56
C ALA A 359 3.90 3.35 19.27
N ILE A 360 4.87 3.78 20.06
CA ILE A 360 6.29 3.45 19.85
C ILE A 360 6.54 1.97 20.13
N ASP A 361 6.00 1.47 21.24
CA ASP A 361 6.12 0.05 21.61
C ASP A 361 5.46 -0.81 20.54
N TRP A 362 4.23 -0.47 20.13
CA TRP A 362 3.52 -1.20 19.08
C TRP A 362 4.27 -1.20 17.75
N LEU A 363 4.78 -0.04 17.29
CA LEU A 363 5.56 0.06 16.05
C LEU A 363 6.86 -0.77 16.13
N THR A 364 7.52 -0.76 17.28
CA THR A 364 8.76 -1.53 17.50
C THR A 364 8.48 -3.03 17.48
N GLU A 365 7.44 -3.49 18.17
CA GLU A 365 7.01 -4.89 18.22
C GLU A 365 6.62 -5.43 16.84
N HIS A 366 6.06 -4.57 15.97
CA HIS A 366 5.66 -4.93 14.61
C HIS A 366 6.73 -4.62 13.55
N GLY A 367 7.96 -4.31 13.96
CA GLY A 367 9.11 -4.16 13.06
C GLY A 367 9.01 -2.95 12.12
N ALA A 368 8.44 -1.84 12.57
CA ALA A 368 8.24 -0.64 11.76
C ALA A 368 9.56 -0.14 11.13
N GLN A 369 9.57 0.00 9.81
CA GLN A 369 10.73 0.49 9.05
C GLN A 369 10.66 2.01 8.89
N GLY A 370 11.80 2.70 9.00
CA GLY A 370 11.90 4.13 8.70
C GLY A 370 12.08 4.39 7.21
N LEU A 371 11.27 5.28 6.61
CA LEU A 371 11.39 5.67 5.20
C LEU A 371 12.01 7.07 5.06
N GLY A 372 13.09 7.18 4.25
CA GLY A 372 13.75 8.46 3.99
C GLY A 372 12.94 9.42 3.09
N VAL A 373 13.33 10.70 3.06
CA VAL A 373 12.59 11.84 2.45
C VAL A 373 12.31 11.72 0.93
N GLY A 374 12.82 10.70 0.25
CA GLY A 374 12.59 10.43 -1.17
C GLY A 374 11.95 9.07 -1.49
N SER A 375 11.50 8.34 -0.47
CA SER A 375 11.02 6.95 -0.59
C SER A 375 9.51 6.80 -0.35
N PHE A 376 8.77 7.91 -0.26
CA PHE A 376 7.33 7.90 -0.01
C PHE A 376 6.54 7.68 -1.28
N VAL A 377 5.38 7.04 -1.14
CA VAL A 377 4.35 7.09 -2.18
C VAL A 377 3.67 8.46 -2.05
N PRO A 378 3.75 9.36 -3.05
CA PRO A 378 3.14 10.68 -2.96
C PRO A 378 1.62 10.59 -2.86
N ALA A 379 1.01 11.63 -2.28
CA ALA A 379 -0.44 11.72 -2.21
C ALA A 379 -1.06 11.81 -3.61
N GLY A 380 -1.81 10.79 -4.00
CA GLY A 380 -2.50 10.75 -5.30
C GLY A 380 -1.61 10.27 -6.44
N CYS A 381 -2.26 9.55 -7.38
CA CYS A 381 -1.64 8.91 -8.53
C CYS A 381 -0.80 9.90 -9.35
N ILE A 382 0.49 9.65 -9.51
CA ILE A 382 1.27 10.34 -10.52
C ILE A 382 0.83 9.80 -11.88
N ALA A 383 -0.08 10.52 -12.53
CA ALA A 383 -0.11 10.56 -13.98
C ALA A 383 1.14 11.33 -14.43
N THR A 384 2.22 10.64 -14.80
CA THR A 384 3.22 11.27 -15.66
C THR A 384 2.66 11.26 -17.08
N ALA A 385 2.02 12.37 -17.44
CA ALA A 385 1.86 12.76 -18.83
C ALA A 385 3.13 13.47 -19.29
N ALA A 386 3.89 12.83 -20.19
CA ALA A 386 4.59 13.46 -21.30
C ALA A 386 4.91 12.38 -22.34
#